data_AF-A0AAW2KSG3-F1
#
_entry.id   AF-A0AAW2KSG3-F1
#
_cell.length_a   1.000
_cell.length_b   1.000
_cell.length_c   1.000
_cell.angle_alpha   90.00
_cell.angle_beta   90.00
_cell.angle_gamma   90.00
#
_symmetry.space_group_name_H-M   'P 1'
#
loop_
_entity.id
_entity.type
_entity.pdbx_description
1 polymer ?
#
loop_
_entity_poly.entity_id
_entity_poly.type
_entity_poly.pdbx_seq_one_letter_code
_entity_poly.pdbx_strand_id
1 'polypeptide(L)'
;MRSEILTLRDGEGVIADSWRSIRNCPQSVSASDCLCLNSTVFWDISQSCKGPQGKEIASFDLYKEEFKVHSYPVCDSTKYSMIGVTGFQGTLCVVGLLQKHQPWMYG
;
A
#
# COMPACT_ATOMS: atom_id res chain seq x y z
N MET A 1 9.45 14.16 -6.91
CA MET A 1 8.31 14.56 -6.04
C MET A 1 8.83 14.69 -4.63
N ARG A 2 8.41 15.71 -3.88
CA ARG A 2 8.76 15.87 -2.45
C ARG A 2 7.77 15.06 -1.62
N SER A 3 8.26 14.28 -0.66
CA SER A 3 7.41 13.52 0.26
C SER A 3 7.45 14.15 1.65
N GLU A 4 6.28 14.28 2.28
CA GLU A 4 6.12 14.90 3.59
C GLU A 4 5.15 14.07 4.43
N ILE A 5 5.35 14.07 5.75
CA ILE A 5 4.48 13.39 6.70
C ILE A 5 3.96 14.39 7.74
N LEU A 6 2.67 14.28 8.04
CA LEU A 6 2.02 14.97 9.13
C LEU A 6 1.77 13.97 10.26
N THR A 7 2.21 14.31 11.47
CA THR A 7 1.93 13.49 12.66
C THR A 7 0.89 14.18 13.52
N LEU A 8 -0.18 13.44 13.86
CA LEU A 8 -1.21 13.87 14.79
C LEU A 8 -1.09 13.02 16.06
N ARG A 9 -1.21 13.64 17.24
CA ARG A 9 -1.23 12.97 18.54
C ARG A 9 -2.50 13.39 19.27
N ASP A 10 -3.26 12.42 19.77
CA ASP A 10 -4.44 12.69 20.60
C ASP A 10 -4.07 12.72 22.08
N GLY A 11 -4.49 13.80 22.77
CA GLY A 11 -4.29 14.04 24.21
C GLY A 11 -3.61 15.38 24.50
N GLU A 12 -4.32 16.26 25.22
CA GLU A 12 -3.92 17.62 25.67
C GLU A 12 -3.95 18.77 24.65
N GLY A 13 -4.88 18.69 23.69
CA GLY A 13 -5.09 19.70 22.67
C GLY A 13 -4.30 19.35 21.42
N VAL A 14 -4.98 19.28 20.28
CA VAL A 14 -4.38 18.92 18.99
C VAL A 14 -3.44 20.05 18.56
N ILE A 15 -2.24 20.06 19.12
CA ILE A 15 -1.11 20.83 18.58
C ILE A 15 -0.56 19.97 17.45
N ALA A 16 -0.96 20.30 16.22
CA ALA A 16 -0.43 19.69 15.00
C ALA A 16 1.06 20.05 14.88
N ASP A 17 1.93 19.18 15.37
CA ASP A 17 3.26 19.61 15.79
C ASP A 17 4.29 19.79 14.64
N SER A 18 3.95 19.40 13.40
CA SER A 18 4.56 19.92 12.15
C SER A 18 4.40 18.94 10.98
N TRP A 19 4.31 19.50 9.77
CA TRP A 19 4.74 18.79 8.57
C TRP A 19 6.25 18.68 8.57
N ARG A 20 6.77 17.50 8.29
CA ARG A 20 8.21 17.29 8.10
C ARG A 20 8.48 16.61 6.77
N SER A 21 9.55 17.02 6.12
CA SER A 21 10.02 16.35 4.91
C SER A 21 10.60 14.99 5.26
N ILE A 22 10.29 14.00 4.43
CA ILE A 22 10.86 12.66 4.49
C ILE A 22 11.60 12.39 3.18
N ARG A 23 12.31 11.25 3.10
CA ARG A 23 12.87 10.80 1.82
C ARG A 23 11.76 10.70 0.78
N ASN A 24 12.11 10.98 -0.47
CA ASN A 24 11.14 10.88 -1.55
C ASN A 24 10.78 9.42 -1.78
N CYS A 25 9.49 9.13 -1.94
CA CYS A 25 9.07 7.79 -2.34
C CYS A 25 9.69 7.47 -3.70
N PRO A 26 10.35 6.31 -3.86
CA PRO A 26 10.97 5.92 -5.13
C PRO A 26 9.95 5.63 -6.23
N GLN A 27 8.67 5.46 -5.88
CA GLN A 27 7.59 5.07 -6.78
C GLN A 27 6.38 6.00 -6.61
N SER A 28 5.55 6.09 -7.65
CA SER A 28 4.26 6.77 -7.57
C SER A 28 3.25 5.86 -6.87
N VAL A 29 3.00 6.11 -5.57
CA VAL A 29 2.02 5.37 -4.76
C VAL A 29 0.79 6.22 -4.49
N SER A 30 -0.39 5.61 -4.46
CA SER A 30 -1.61 6.30 -4.03
C SER A 30 -1.72 6.27 -2.51
N ALA A 31 -1.99 7.41 -1.88
CA ALA A 31 -2.21 7.49 -0.44
C ALA A 31 -3.53 6.83 0.02
N SER A 32 -4.48 6.58 -0.90
CA SER A 32 -5.82 6.03 -0.59
C SER A 32 -5.80 4.59 -0.09
N ASP A 33 -4.82 3.79 -0.53
CA ASP A 33 -4.82 2.34 -0.36
C ASP A 33 -3.59 1.87 0.42
N CYS A 34 -3.40 2.46 1.61
CA CYS A 34 -2.27 2.17 2.48
C CYS A 34 -2.66 1.36 3.72
N LEU A 35 -1.75 0.52 4.19
CA LEU A 35 -1.87 -0.26 5.41
C LEU A 35 -0.73 0.11 6.36
N CYS A 36 -1.04 0.52 7.59
CA CYS A 36 -0.02 0.64 8.64
C CYS A 36 0.01 -0.64 9.48
N LEU A 37 1.18 -1.30 9.54
CA LEU A 37 1.41 -2.51 10.30
C LEU A 37 2.79 -2.43 10.97
N ASN A 38 2.85 -2.59 12.29
CA ASN A 38 4.09 -2.56 13.07
C ASN A 38 4.96 -1.31 12.77
N SER A 39 4.34 -0.13 12.76
CA SER A 39 4.99 1.16 12.44
C SER A 39 5.64 1.23 11.05
N THR A 40 5.22 0.36 10.13
CA THR A 40 5.57 0.41 8.72
C THR A 40 4.31 0.64 7.92
N VAL A 41 4.33 1.63 7.04
CA VAL A 41 3.22 1.90 6.11
C VAL A 41 3.51 1.17 4.81
N PHE A 42 2.53 0.45 4.28
CA PHE A 42 2.61 -0.34 3.06
C PHE A 42 1.62 0.19 2.03
N TRP A 43 2.02 0.21 0.76
CA TRP A 43 1.19 0.59 -0.37
C TRP A 43 1.32 -0.45 -1.47
N ASP A 44 0.19 -0.84 -2.08
CA ASP A 44 0.25 -1.53 -3.37
C ASP A 44 0.68 -0.51 -4.44
N ILE A 45 1.67 -0.87 -5.25
CA ILE A 45 2.11 -0.01 -6.35
C ILE A 45 1.17 -0.27 -7.53
N SER A 46 0.14 0.56 -7.66
CA SER A 46 -0.96 0.36 -8.62
C SER A 46 -0.61 0.58 -10.09
N GLN A 47 0.66 0.87 -10.41
CA GLN A 47 1.09 1.05 -11.79
C GLN A 47 1.52 -0.28 -12.40
N SER A 48 0.57 -0.97 -13.04
CA SER A 48 0.80 -1.75 -14.27
C SER A 48 2.18 -2.43 -14.39
N CYS A 49 2.62 -3.18 -13.38
CA CYS A 49 3.91 -3.88 -13.43
C CYS A 49 3.78 -5.06 -14.41
N LYS A 50 3.98 -4.76 -15.69
CA LYS A 50 4.28 -5.72 -16.77
C LYS A 50 5.78 -6.02 -16.83
N GLY A 51 6.48 -5.94 -15.70
CA GLY A 51 7.89 -6.28 -15.59
C GLY A 51 8.07 -7.77 -15.31
N PRO A 52 9.24 -8.35 -15.64
CA PRO A 52 9.52 -9.78 -15.38
C PRO A 52 9.54 -10.15 -13.89
N GLN A 53 9.52 -9.16 -12.99
CA GLN A 53 9.64 -9.35 -11.53
C GLN A 53 8.30 -9.42 -10.77
N GLY A 54 7.16 -9.32 -11.45
CA GLY A 54 5.83 -9.44 -10.83
C GLY A 54 5.25 -8.11 -10.33
N LYS A 55 4.41 -8.17 -9.28
CA LYS A 55 3.83 -6.99 -8.63
C LYS A 55 4.69 -6.55 -7.45
N GLU A 56 4.55 -5.28 -7.06
CA GLU A 56 5.41 -4.67 -6.04
C GLU A 56 4.59 -3.97 -4.95
N ILE A 57 5.12 -4.01 -3.73
CA ILE A 57 4.61 -3.28 -2.56
C ILE A 57 5.69 -2.29 -2.14
N ALA A 58 5.34 -1.02 -2.03
CA ALA A 58 6.20 -0.04 -1.36
C ALA A 58 5.96 -0.13 0.15
N SER A 59 7.02 0.02 0.94
CA SER A 59 6.92 0.17 2.38
C SER A 59 7.75 1.35 2.89
N PHE A 60 7.27 2.02 3.92
CA PHE A 60 7.97 3.10 4.61
C PHE A 60 8.01 2.81 6.12
N ASP A 61 9.21 2.62 6.65
CA ASP A 61 9.45 2.45 8.08
C ASP A 61 9.38 3.83 8.78
N LEU A 62 8.42 4.02 9.69
CA LEU A 62 8.20 5.31 10.35
C LEU A 62 9.33 5.70 11.33
N TYR A 63 10.09 4.72 11.84
CA TYR A 63 11.20 4.97 12.77
C TYR A 63 12.50 5.25 12.03
N LYS A 64 12.79 4.46 10.98
CA LYS A 64 14.02 4.58 10.20
C LYS A 64 13.91 5.59 9.08
N GLU A 65 12.70 5.94 8.68
CA GLU A 65 12.38 6.81 7.54
C GLU A 65 12.96 6.28 6.22
N GLU A 66 12.89 4.96 6.07
CA GLU A 66 13.43 4.25 4.92
C GLU A 66 12.31 3.66 4.05
N PHE A 67 12.41 3.92 2.75
CA PHE A 67 11.60 3.27 1.75
C PHE A 67 12.23 1.93 1.35
N LYS A 68 11.37 0.93 1.15
CA LYS A 68 11.72 -0.35 0.53
C LYS A 68 10.65 -0.74 -0.47
N VAL A 69 11.05 -1.55 -1.44
CA VAL A 69 10.15 -2.14 -2.43
C VAL A 69 10.26 -3.65 -2.28
N HIS A 70 9.12 -4.32 -2.21
CA HIS A 70 9.01 -5.76 -2.09
C HIS A 70 8.31 -6.31 -3.32
N SER A 71 9.01 -7.11 -4.11
CA SER A 71 8.42 -7.81 -5.25
C SER A 71 7.79 -9.12 -4.79
N TYR A 72 6.64 -9.48 -5.36
CA TYR A 72 5.97 -10.75 -5.08
C TYR A 72 5.46 -11.41 -6.36
N PRO A 73 5.46 -12.75 -6.42
CA PRO A 73 4.98 -13.48 -7.58
C PRO A 73 3.49 -13.24 -7.77
N VAL A 74 3.10 -13.00 -9.00
CA VAL A 74 1.69 -12.83 -9.36
C VAL A 74 1.04 -14.22 -9.45
N CYS A 75 0.13 -14.52 -8.53
CA CYS A 75 -0.87 -15.57 -8.77
C CYS A 75 -1.79 -15.04 -9.89
N ASP A 76 -1.88 -15.77 -11.00
CA ASP A 76 -2.62 -15.43 -12.24
C ASP A 76 -3.45 -14.14 -12.15
N SER A 77 -2.83 -12.99 -12.46
CA SER A 77 -3.45 -11.66 -12.28
C SER A 77 -4.69 -11.46 -13.13
N THR A 78 -4.88 -12.28 -14.16
CA THR A 78 -6.09 -12.26 -14.99
C THR A 78 -7.30 -12.82 -14.25
N LYS A 79 -7.06 -13.60 -13.18
CA LYS A 79 -8.10 -14.23 -12.38
C LYS A 79 -8.77 -13.26 -11.42
N TYR A 80 -8.02 -12.29 -10.87
CA TYR A 80 -8.49 -11.40 -9.80
C TYR A 80 -8.87 -10.02 -10.33
N SER A 81 -10.08 -9.56 -10.00
CA SER A 81 -10.54 -8.21 -10.35
C SER A 81 -9.99 -7.13 -9.42
N MET A 82 -9.49 -7.53 -8.26
CA MET A 82 -8.89 -6.63 -7.28
C MET A 82 -7.79 -7.37 -6.52
N ILE A 83 -6.67 -6.71 -6.30
CA ILE A 83 -5.61 -7.15 -5.39
C ILE A 83 -5.41 -6.03 -4.37
N GLY A 84 -5.27 -6.38 -3.10
CA GLY A 84 -5.05 -5.41 -2.02
C GLY A 84 -4.11 -5.95 -0.95
N VAL A 85 -3.51 -5.03 -0.20
CA VAL A 85 -2.68 -5.33 0.97
C VAL A 85 -3.52 -5.27 2.25
N THR A 86 -3.31 -6.22 3.16
CA THR A 86 -4.01 -6.29 4.45
C THR A 86 -3.11 -6.88 5.53
N GLY A 87 -3.50 -6.72 6.80
CA GLY A 87 -2.76 -7.23 7.95
C GLY A 87 -3.56 -8.30 8.68
N PHE A 88 -3.06 -9.54 8.75
CA PHE A 88 -3.64 -10.61 9.56
C PHE A 88 -2.64 -11.05 10.63
N GLN A 89 -3.04 -10.97 11.90
CA GLN A 89 -2.23 -11.43 13.04
C GLN A 89 -0.79 -10.88 13.02
N GLY A 90 -0.62 -9.58 12.72
CA GLY A 90 0.70 -8.96 12.67
C GLY A 90 1.50 -9.23 11.39
N THR A 91 0.93 -9.94 10.42
CA THR A 91 1.57 -10.32 9.16
C THR A 91 0.97 -9.54 7.99
N LEU A 92 1.84 -9.03 7.11
CA LEU A 92 1.43 -8.43 5.84
C LEU A 92 0.96 -9.53 4.89
N CYS A 93 -0.24 -9.37 4.36
CA CYS A 93 -0.86 -10.31 3.43
C CYS A 93 -1.30 -9.57 2.17
N VAL A 94 -1.21 -10.26 1.03
CA VAL A 94 -1.79 -9.82 -0.24
C VAL A 94 -3.01 -10.68 -0.51
N VAL A 95 -4.16 -10.04 -0.73
CA VAL A 95 -5.43 -10.72 -0.99
C VAL A 95 -5.91 -10.41 -2.40
N GLY A 96 -6.33 -11.43 -3.14
CA GLY A 96 -6.95 -11.31 -4.46
C GLY A 96 -8.44 -11.62 -4.37
N LEU A 97 -9.29 -10.73 -4.89
CA LEU A 97 -10.74 -10.96 -5.01
C LEU A 97 -11.10 -11.32 -6.45
N LEU A 98 -11.83 -12.42 -6.60
CA LEU A 98 -12.41 -12.83 -7.88
C LEU A 98 -13.72 -12.09 -8.11
N GLN A 99 -13.92 -11.53 -9.29
CA GLN A 99 -15.24 -11.05 -9.68
C GLN A 99 -16.13 -12.27 -9.92
N LYS A 100 -17.18 -12.44 -9.10
CA LYS A 100 -18.23 -13.41 -9.44
C LYS A 100 -18.91 -12.93 -10.72
N HIS A 101 -18.84 -13.74 -11.77
CA HIS A 101 -19.72 -13.58 -12.93
C HIS A 101 -21.16 -13.63 -12.41
N GLN A 102 -21.94 -12.54 -12.55
CA GLN A 102 -23.39 -12.59 -12.35
C GLN A 102 -24.03 -13.05 -13.66
N PRO A 103 -24.64 -14.25 -13.72
CA PRO A 103 -25.17 -14.80 -14.97
C PRO A 103 -26.52 -14.22 -15.44
N TRP A 104 -27.03 -13.14 -14.83
CA TRP A 104 -28.45 -12.72 -15.02
C TRP A 104 -28.66 -11.41 -15.78
N MET A 105 -27.64 -10.79 -16.39
CA MET A 105 -27.77 -9.47 -17.06
C MET A 105 -27.88 -9.51 -18.59
N TYR A 106 -28.17 -10.66 -19.19
CA TYR A 106 -28.62 -10.72 -20.59
C TYR A 106 -29.93 -11.52 -20.64
N GLY A 107 -31.03 -10.81 -20.45
CA GLY A 107 -32.38 -11.24 -20.80
C GLY A 107 -32.85 -10.48 -22.03
#